data_AF-H2JDQ5-F1
#
_entry.id   AF-H2JDQ5-F1
#
_cell.length_a   1.000
_cell.length_b   1.000
_cell.length_c   1.000
_cell.angle_alpha   90.00
_cell.angle_beta   90.00
_cell.angle_gamma   90.00
#
_symmetry.space_group_name_H-M   'P 1'
#
loop_
_entity.id
_entity.type
_entity.pdbx_description
1 polymer ?
#
loop_
_entity_poly.entity_id
_entity_poly.type
_entity_poly.pdbx_seq_one_letter_code
_entity_poly.pdbx_strand_id
1 'polypeptide(L)'
;MVKNKIPIASLIILIFLFLAGCSFPYDKSNVSTFHPSPIIKNVQQSDIEKEKVFLETQKLQDEHDSRIYNLLIQLIPIIIAFVTLFLTTRSTSRALKIQAEGLSNQIKHNEKERVSNLLKELGNTDTTIRLSAIQALSEYSNSIQLLINVLKIDSNSDVISTCLAALLKMPMQTLPYLLYESKSLLEKQFELASKLLYLGISKEDLTENFFLDLDEINNRNNDYRSNQIQKTLKWKIASTQKLKKLSIEEITEEEKNKVISEWISTSEEYERILQAISRIIELISRNGKKYDLSQACLRGVSLDGIDLSGWNFNGADLRKSRFAFTNCQKAIFTNTDLTGANFNHALLSETKFDYSVTNKTNFIATKMDNASFISSQGINTKFHGAIIKDTNFADSELKHCFFENTKQINTDYSNAKLYGTVFCKSELKNVNFLAANLGGTDLSNTKLDNANFFQSIFAGTNLNDSLFLNSKFIKSSFKKITNFQNALFENNFSREITYIDDSMKFREFYNKKIV
;
A
#
# COMPACT_ATOMS: atom_id res chain seq x y z
N MET A 1 6.32 -28.36 9.92
CA MET A 1 7.32 -29.39 10.28
C MET A 1 7.60 -29.32 11.76
N VAL A 2 6.95 -30.19 12.54
CA VAL A 2 7.02 -30.23 14.00
C VAL A 2 8.40 -30.76 14.42
N LYS A 3 9.11 -29.94 15.20
CA LYS A 3 10.35 -30.28 15.90
C LYS A 3 10.05 -31.32 16.98
N ASN A 4 10.24 -32.60 16.69
CA ASN A 4 10.44 -33.59 17.75
C ASN A 4 11.89 -33.49 18.22
N LYS A 5 12.10 -32.62 19.21
CA LYS A 5 13.30 -32.66 20.06
C LYS A 5 13.22 -33.92 20.90
N ILE A 6 13.94 -34.97 20.51
CA ILE A 6 14.28 -36.03 21.46
C ILE A 6 15.26 -35.38 22.46
N PRO A 7 14.95 -35.31 23.76
CA PRO A 7 15.89 -34.81 24.76
C PRO A 7 17.17 -35.63 24.68
N ILE A 8 18.34 -35.00 24.77
CA ILE A 8 19.64 -35.71 24.73
C ILE A 8 19.71 -36.77 25.85
N ALA A 9 19.04 -36.54 26.98
CA ALA A 9 18.86 -37.55 28.03
C ALA A 9 18.16 -38.82 27.49
N SER A 10 17.16 -38.69 26.63
CA SER A 10 16.47 -39.82 25.99
C SER A 10 17.34 -40.53 24.95
N LEU A 11 18.26 -39.81 24.27
CA LEU A 11 19.23 -40.42 23.35
C LEU A 11 20.34 -41.16 24.11
N ILE A 12 20.82 -40.60 25.23
CA ILE A 12 21.77 -41.25 26.14
C ILE A 12 21.13 -42.47 26.80
N ILE A 13 19.87 -42.38 27.22
CA ILE A 13 19.08 -43.52 27.73
C ILE A 13 18.87 -44.57 26.63
N LEU A 14 18.61 -44.17 25.39
CA LEU A 14 18.51 -45.12 24.26
C LEU A 14 19.84 -45.85 24.03
N ILE A 15 20.97 -45.12 24.06
CA ILE A 15 22.31 -45.70 23.91
C ILE A 15 22.67 -46.59 25.10
N PHE A 16 22.31 -46.20 26.32
CA PHE A 16 22.48 -47.03 27.52
C PHE A 16 21.58 -48.28 27.49
N LEU A 17 20.33 -48.18 27.04
CA LEU A 17 19.43 -49.31 26.86
C LEU A 17 19.90 -50.23 25.74
N PHE A 18 20.50 -49.69 24.68
CA PHE A 18 21.08 -50.48 23.58
C PHE A 18 22.35 -51.22 24.03
N LEU A 19 23.20 -50.57 24.84
CA LEU A 19 24.39 -51.18 25.45
C LEU A 19 24.03 -52.21 26.55
N ALA A 20 23.02 -51.93 27.37
CA ALA A 20 22.53 -52.84 28.42
C ALA A 20 21.71 -54.02 27.85
N GLY A 21 21.04 -53.83 26.70
CA GLY A 21 20.34 -54.89 25.98
C GLY A 21 21.27 -55.92 25.32
N CYS A 22 22.54 -55.56 25.10
CA CYS A 22 23.57 -56.47 24.59
C CYS A 22 24.27 -57.29 25.68
N SER A 23 23.94 -57.07 26.96
CA SER A 23 24.42 -57.87 28.09
C SER A 23 23.42 -58.97 28.49
N PHE A 24 23.19 -59.92 27.59
CA PHE A 24 22.72 -61.27 27.94
C PHE A 24 23.86 -62.24 27.70
N PRO A 25 24.50 -62.82 28.75
CA PRO A 25 25.44 -63.90 28.53
C PRO A 25 24.66 -65.14 28.09
N TYR A 26 25.02 -65.62 26.90
CA TYR A 26 24.70 -66.91 26.32
C TYR A 26 24.97 -68.01 27.36
N ASP A 27 23.90 -68.64 27.86
CA ASP A 27 23.94 -69.67 28.89
C ASP A 27 24.52 -70.98 28.30
N LYS A 28 25.82 -71.21 28.55
CA LYS A 28 26.54 -72.45 28.18
C LYS A 28 26.31 -73.59 29.19
N SER A 29 25.11 -73.68 29.78
CA SER A 29 24.74 -74.76 30.71
C SER A 29 23.75 -75.74 30.07
N ASN A 30 24.21 -76.50 29.07
CA ASN A 30 23.67 -77.83 28.72
C ASN A 30 24.43 -78.42 27.52
N VAL A 31 25.65 -78.93 27.77
CA VAL A 31 26.13 -80.12 27.06
C VAL A 31 26.55 -81.11 28.12
N SER A 32 25.71 -82.13 28.24
CA SER A 32 25.83 -83.27 29.11
C SER A 32 27.12 -84.05 28.85
N THR A 33 27.64 -84.61 29.95
CA THR A 33 28.63 -85.67 30.01
C THR A 33 28.36 -86.77 28.97
N PHE A 34 29.21 -86.90 27.96
CA PHE A 34 29.26 -88.09 27.11
C PHE A 34 30.46 -88.95 27.52
N HIS A 35 30.16 -90.01 28.27
CA HIS A 35 31.06 -91.15 28.45
C HIS A 35 31.20 -91.91 27.12
N PRO A 36 32.39 -92.39 26.76
CA PRO A 36 32.55 -93.20 25.55
C PRO A 36 32.05 -94.61 25.83
N SER A 37 31.11 -95.10 25.02
CA SER A 37 30.92 -96.54 24.79
C SER A 37 30.37 -96.77 23.39
N PRO A 38 30.77 -97.88 22.74
CA PRO A 38 30.85 -97.97 21.29
C PRO A 38 29.51 -98.43 20.71
N ILE A 39 29.15 -97.92 19.54
CA ILE A 39 28.55 -98.63 18.39
C ILE A 39 28.19 -97.55 17.36
N ILE A 40 28.98 -97.50 16.29
CA ILE A 40 28.62 -96.82 15.05
C ILE A 40 27.57 -97.69 14.37
N LYS A 41 26.34 -97.21 14.19
CA LYS A 41 25.44 -97.69 13.13
C LYS A 41 24.63 -96.53 12.54
N ASN A 42 24.96 -96.21 11.29
CA ASN A 42 24.21 -95.44 10.31
C ASN A 42 23.73 -94.03 10.71
N VAL A 43 24.67 -93.09 10.81
CA VAL A 43 24.36 -91.68 10.56
C VAL A 43 24.36 -91.50 9.04
N GLN A 44 23.23 -91.10 8.44
CA GLN A 44 23.20 -90.82 7.00
C GLN A 44 24.04 -89.57 6.72
N GLN A 45 24.81 -89.61 5.64
CA GLN A 45 25.78 -88.56 5.26
C GLN A 45 25.13 -87.17 5.16
N SER A 46 23.82 -87.11 4.88
CA SER A 46 23.01 -85.89 4.88
C SER A 46 22.87 -85.21 6.24
N ASP A 47 22.90 -85.95 7.35
CA ASP A 47 22.73 -85.38 8.69
C ASP A 47 24.04 -84.78 9.20
N ILE A 48 25.17 -85.41 8.87
CA ILE A 48 26.51 -84.87 9.16
C ILE A 48 26.77 -83.61 8.35
N GLU A 49 26.39 -83.58 7.07
CA GLU A 49 26.54 -82.38 6.23
C GLU A 49 25.66 -81.23 6.72
N LYS A 50 24.41 -81.51 7.14
CA LYS A 50 23.53 -80.47 7.73
C LYS A 50 24.09 -79.91 9.04
N GLU A 51 24.60 -80.76 9.92
CA GLU A 51 25.16 -80.32 11.19
C GLU A 51 26.49 -79.58 11.01
N LYS A 52 27.31 -79.98 10.03
CA LYS A 52 28.53 -79.25 9.64
C LYS A 52 28.20 -77.87 9.05
N VAL A 53 27.22 -77.78 8.15
CA VAL A 53 26.76 -76.50 7.61
C VAL A 53 26.18 -75.63 8.73
N PHE A 54 25.39 -76.20 9.65
CA PHE A 54 24.85 -75.48 10.80
C PHE A 54 25.95 -74.91 11.70
N LEU A 55 26.94 -75.73 12.10
CA LEU A 55 28.06 -75.31 12.94
C LEU A 55 28.95 -74.27 12.24
N GLU A 56 29.14 -74.38 10.92
CA GLU A 56 29.93 -73.43 10.13
C GLU A 56 29.18 -72.11 9.94
N THR A 57 27.86 -72.14 9.74
CA THR A 57 27.02 -70.93 9.76
C THR A 57 27.00 -70.28 11.14
N GLN A 58 26.93 -71.05 12.23
CA GLN A 58 26.96 -70.51 13.59
C GLN A 58 28.31 -69.86 13.91
N LYS A 59 29.42 -70.48 13.49
CA LYS A 59 30.76 -69.91 13.66
C LYS A 59 30.95 -68.61 12.85
N LEU A 60 30.43 -68.56 11.62
CA LEU A 60 30.44 -67.34 10.80
C LEU A 60 29.56 -66.24 11.41
N GLN A 61 28.43 -66.61 12.01
CA GLN A 61 27.57 -65.69 12.76
C GLN A 61 28.30 -65.11 13.98
N ASP A 62 28.95 -65.96 14.78
CA ASP A 62 29.72 -65.53 15.96
C ASP A 62 30.92 -64.63 15.59
N GLU A 63 31.63 -64.96 14.50
CA GLU A 63 32.73 -64.12 13.98
C GLU A 63 32.21 -62.78 13.44
N HIS A 64 31.05 -62.77 12.79
CA HIS A 64 30.40 -61.56 12.31
C HIS A 64 29.94 -60.66 13.47
N ASP A 65 29.30 -61.24 14.49
CA ASP A 65 28.84 -60.52 15.67
C ASP A 65 30.01 -59.99 16.51
N SER A 66 31.11 -60.75 16.63
CA SER A 66 32.35 -60.29 17.26
C SER A 66 32.99 -59.11 16.51
N ARG A 67 32.98 -59.14 15.16
CA ARG A 67 33.45 -58.01 14.34
C ARG A 67 32.58 -56.78 14.52
N ILE A 68 31.26 -56.93 14.54
CA ILE A 68 30.31 -55.83 14.82
C ILE A 68 30.57 -55.26 16.21
N TYR A 69 30.74 -56.11 17.23
CA TYR A 69 30.99 -55.67 18.60
C TYR A 69 32.30 -54.89 18.73
N ASN A 70 33.37 -55.34 18.06
CA ASN A 70 34.64 -54.61 18.01
C ASN A 70 34.54 -53.27 17.27
N LEU A 71 33.79 -53.21 16.16
CA LEU A 71 33.48 -51.96 15.45
C LEU A 71 32.68 -50.98 16.33
N LEU A 72 31.71 -51.48 17.09
CA LEU A 72 30.91 -50.68 18.04
C LEU A 72 31.78 -50.14 19.18
N ILE A 73 32.70 -50.93 19.73
CA ILE A 73 33.65 -50.47 20.77
C ILE A 73 34.57 -49.37 20.21
N GLN A 74 35.06 -49.52 18.98
CA GLN A 74 35.90 -48.50 18.33
C GLN A 74 35.16 -47.19 18.03
N LEU A 75 33.82 -47.21 17.94
CA LEU A 75 32.98 -46.03 17.74
C LEU A 75 32.74 -45.23 19.03
N ILE A 76 32.88 -45.84 20.23
CA ILE A 76 32.60 -45.18 21.51
C ILE A 76 33.46 -43.91 21.72
N PRO A 77 34.80 -43.93 21.53
CA PRO A 77 35.63 -42.73 21.69
C PRO A 77 35.27 -41.62 20.70
N ILE A 78 34.88 -41.99 19.47
CA ILE A 78 34.49 -41.04 18.42
C ILE A 78 33.18 -40.35 18.81
N ILE A 79 32.21 -41.09 19.32
CA ILE A 79 30.93 -40.55 19.80
C ILE A 79 31.16 -39.62 21.01
N ILE A 80 32.02 -40.01 21.96
CA ILE A 80 32.37 -39.16 23.10
C ILE A 80 33.04 -37.87 22.63
N ALA A 81 34.00 -37.95 21.71
CA ALA A 81 34.66 -36.77 21.14
C ALA A 81 33.65 -35.83 20.46
N PHE A 82 32.71 -36.38 19.69
CA PHE A 82 31.63 -35.61 19.05
C PHE A 82 30.70 -34.93 20.06
N VAL A 83 30.27 -35.64 21.11
CA VAL A 83 29.44 -35.07 22.17
C VAL A 83 30.18 -33.96 22.91
N THR A 84 31.47 -34.15 23.19
CA THR A 84 32.31 -33.16 23.88
C THR A 84 32.51 -31.91 23.02
N LEU A 85 32.79 -32.08 21.72
CA LEU A 85 32.89 -31.00 20.75
C LEU A 85 31.57 -30.24 20.59
N PHE A 86 30.44 -30.95 20.59
CA PHE A 86 29.10 -30.35 20.49
C PHE A 86 28.74 -29.55 21.74
N LEU A 87 29.07 -30.06 22.94
CA LEU A 87 28.83 -29.35 24.19
C LEU A 87 29.70 -28.10 24.33
N THR A 88 30.97 -28.19 23.91
CA THR A 88 31.91 -27.04 23.93
C THR A 88 31.59 -25.98 22.89
N THR A 89 31.19 -26.35 21.67
CA THR A 89 30.70 -25.39 20.66
C THR A 89 29.40 -24.70 21.10
N ARG A 90 28.51 -25.43 21.78
CA ARG A 90 27.26 -24.84 22.30
C ARG A 90 27.50 -23.91 23.50
N SER A 91 28.44 -24.24 24.38
CA SER A 91 28.78 -23.37 25.52
C SER A 91 29.49 -22.10 25.07
N THR A 92 30.44 -22.20 24.14
CA THR A 92 31.11 -21.04 23.53
C THR A 92 30.14 -20.17 22.74
N SER A 93 29.22 -20.76 21.95
CA SER A 93 28.16 -20.03 21.27
C SER A 93 27.24 -19.27 22.24
N ARG A 94 26.88 -19.88 23.38
CA ARG A 94 26.11 -19.18 24.44
C ARG A 94 26.91 -18.06 25.10
N ALA A 95 28.19 -18.28 25.40
CA ALA A 95 29.05 -17.27 26.00
C ALA A 95 29.24 -16.05 25.07
N LEU A 96 29.51 -16.28 23.78
CA LEU A 96 29.58 -15.23 22.77
C LEU A 96 28.26 -14.48 22.63
N LYS A 97 27.12 -15.18 22.73
CA LYS A 97 25.80 -14.54 22.69
C LYS A 97 25.56 -13.64 23.91
N ILE A 98 25.91 -14.10 25.12
CA ILE A 98 25.80 -13.30 26.35
C ILE A 98 26.75 -12.10 26.30
N GLN A 99 27.98 -12.29 25.80
CA GLN A 99 28.95 -11.20 25.67
C GLN A 99 28.51 -10.18 24.62
N ALA A 100 27.93 -10.63 23.49
CA ALA A 100 27.35 -9.76 22.48
C ALA A 100 26.11 -9.02 23.01
N GLU A 101 25.26 -9.66 23.82
CA GLU A 101 24.14 -9.03 24.50
C GLU A 101 24.62 -7.97 25.52
N GLY A 102 25.67 -8.28 26.30
CA GLY A 102 26.31 -7.34 27.22
C GLY A 102 26.89 -6.12 26.51
N LEU A 103 27.64 -6.34 25.42
CA LEU A 103 28.20 -5.27 24.60
C LEU A 103 27.11 -4.44 23.93
N SER A 104 26.05 -5.08 23.41
CA SER A 104 24.89 -4.40 22.84
C SER A 104 24.18 -3.51 23.86
N ASN A 105 24.00 -3.98 25.10
CA ASN A 105 23.40 -3.21 26.18
C ASN A 105 24.28 -2.01 26.58
N GLN A 106 25.60 -2.19 26.61
CA GLN A 106 26.54 -1.11 26.92
C GLN A 106 26.56 -0.05 25.81
N ILE A 107 26.55 -0.46 24.54
CA ILE A 107 26.44 0.45 23.39
C ILE A 107 25.14 1.27 23.50
N LYS A 108 23.99 0.62 23.72
CA LYS A 108 22.70 1.31 23.90
C LYS A 108 22.72 2.30 25.07
N HIS A 109 23.40 1.95 26.17
CA HIS A 109 23.52 2.84 27.33
C HIS A 109 24.34 4.10 26.98
N ASN A 110 25.49 3.92 26.34
CA ASN A 110 26.35 5.03 25.93
C ASN A 110 25.68 5.91 24.87
N GLU A 111 24.96 5.31 23.91
CA GLU A 111 24.15 6.05 22.93
C GLU A 111 23.08 6.91 23.62
N LYS A 112 22.38 6.36 24.61
CA LYS A 112 21.35 7.08 25.36
C LYS A 112 21.93 8.26 26.14
N GLU A 113 23.08 8.08 26.78
CA GLU A 113 23.77 9.16 27.49
C GLU A 113 24.23 10.26 26.52
N ARG A 114 24.77 9.87 25.36
CA ARG A 114 25.23 10.82 24.35
C ARG A 114 24.08 11.62 23.74
N VAL A 115 22.96 10.97 23.39
CA VAL A 115 21.73 11.65 22.94
C VAL A 115 21.21 12.60 24.02
N SER A 116 21.26 12.20 25.30
CA SER A 116 20.86 13.08 26.43
C SER A 116 21.70 14.34 26.55
N ASN A 117 23.02 14.25 26.31
CA ASN A 117 23.88 15.44 26.30
C ASN A 117 23.61 16.34 25.10
N LEU A 118 23.42 15.75 23.90
CA LEU A 118 23.07 16.50 22.69
C LEU A 118 21.71 17.21 22.81
N LEU A 119 20.77 16.67 23.59
CA LEU A 119 19.50 17.35 23.90
C LEU A 119 19.69 18.65 24.68
N LYS A 120 20.69 18.71 25.58
CA LYS A 120 21.01 19.96 26.30
C LYS A 120 21.58 21.00 25.34
N GLU A 121 22.42 20.57 24.39
CA GLU A 121 23.00 21.44 23.37
C GLU A 121 21.94 21.99 22.39
N LEU A 122 20.94 21.17 22.03
CA LEU A 122 19.79 21.59 21.22
C LEU A 122 18.98 22.74 21.81
N GLY A 123 18.88 22.79 23.15
CA GLY A 123 18.18 23.83 23.89
C GLY A 123 19.01 25.09 24.15
N ASN A 124 20.24 25.17 23.63
CA ASN A 124 21.09 26.34 23.76
C ASN A 124 20.56 27.52 22.93
N THR A 125 20.88 28.76 23.30
CA THR A 125 20.55 29.96 22.51
C THR A 125 21.51 30.17 21.33
N ASP A 126 22.73 29.64 21.40
CA ASP A 126 23.72 29.72 20.31
C ASP A 126 23.35 28.76 19.17
N THR A 127 23.02 29.34 18.02
CA THR A 127 22.62 28.57 16.83
C THR A 127 23.71 27.60 16.39
N THR A 128 24.99 27.96 16.49
CA THR A 128 26.12 27.12 16.05
C THR A 128 26.21 25.81 16.85
N ILE A 129 25.97 25.89 18.16
CA ILE A 129 25.94 24.74 19.05
C ILE A 129 24.77 23.82 18.68
N ARG A 130 23.60 24.40 18.43
CA ARG A 130 22.39 23.66 18.03
C ARG A 130 22.59 22.93 16.71
N LEU A 131 23.17 23.60 15.71
CA LEU A 131 23.47 23.00 14.40
C LEU A 131 24.43 21.81 14.54
N SER A 132 25.48 21.96 15.34
CA SER A 132 26.44 20.88 15.63
C SER A 132 25.76 19.69 16.32
N ALA A 133 24.87 19.96 17.28
CA ALA A 133 24.10 18.93 17.96
C ALA A 133 23.16 18.17 17.02
N ILE A 134 22.47 18.86 16.11
CA ILE A 134 21.61 18.25 15.08
C ILE A 134 22.41 17.34 14.17
N GLN A 135 23.57 17.81 13.70
CA GLN A 135 24.46 17.01 12.86
C GLN A 135 24.93 15.75 13.61
N ALA A 136 25.29 15.85 14.89
CA ALA A 136 25.66 14.69 15.69
C ALA A 136 24.48 13.72 15.90
N LEU A 137 23.27 14.23 16.12
CA LEU A 137 22.06 13.42 16.29
C LEU A 137 21.68 12.64 15.02
N SER A 138 22.04 13.16 13.84
CA SER A 138 21.74 12.52 12.55
C SER A 138 22.36 11.13 12.35
N GLU A 139 23.31 10.75 13.19
CA GLU A 139 23.96 9.43 13.17
C GLU A 139 23.18 8.36 13.96
N TYR A 140 22.16 8.75 14.72
CA TYR A 140 21.42 7.84 15.61
C TYR A 140 19.95 7.73 15.19
N SER A 141 19.50 6.53 14.82
CA SER A 141 18.09 6.31 14.42
C SER A 141 17.09 6.63 15.54
N ASN A 142 17.50 6.52 16.80
CA ASN A 142 16.65 6.83 17.96
C ASN A 142 16.41 8.34 18.15
N SER A 143 17.12 9.19 17.41
CA SER A 143 16.97 10.66 17.46
C SER A 143 15.91 11.18 16.48
N ILE A 144 15.41 10.35 15.55
CA ILE A 144 14.51 10.78 14.46
C ILE A 144 13.31 11.56 14.98
N GLN A 145 12.61 11.07 16.00
CA GLN A 145 11.45 11.77 16.57
C GLN A 145 11.83 13.12 17.19
N LEU A 146 13.02 13.23 17.80
CA LEU A 146 13.52 14.49 18.35
C LEU A 146 13.80 15.49 17.23
N LEU A 147 14.48 15.05 16.17
CA LEU A 147 14.75 15.86 14.99
C LEU A 147 13.47 16.34 14.30
N ILE A 148 12.43 15.51 14.24
CA ILE A 148 11.11 15.90 13.72
C ILE A 148 10.44 16.95 14.63
N ASN A 149 10.56 16.82 15.95
CA ASN A 149 10.05 17.85 16.86
C ASN A 149 10.77 19.19 16.69
N VAL A 150 12.09 19.18 16.48
CA VAL A 150 12.85 20.41 16.18
C VAL A 150 12.40 20.99 14.83
N LEU A 151 12.25 20.16 13.79
CA LEU A 151 11.77 20.58 12.48
C LEU A 151 10.41 21.31 12.55
N LYS A 152 9.50 20.81 13.40
CA LYS A 152 8.17 21.41 13.60
C LYS A 152 8.24 22.75 14.33
N ILE A 153 8.94 22.80 15.46
CA ILE A 153 8.77 23.88 16.44
C ILE A 153 9.75 25.04 16.19
N ASP A 154 10.91 24.79 15.60
CA ASP A 154 11.94 25.82 15.48
C ASP A 154 11.59 26.89 14.45
N SER A 155 11.98 28.15 14.69
CA SER A 155 11.75 29.25 13.75
C SER A 155 12.99 29.65 12.94
N ASN A 156 14.17 29.13 13.27
CA ASN A 156 15.41 29.49 12.59
C ASN A 156 15.59 28.64 11.32
N SER A 157 15.76 29.29 10.16
CA SER A 157 15.89 28.63 8.85
C SER A 157 17.09 27.69 8.74
N ASP A 158 18.22 28.03 9.37
CA ASP A 158 19.44 27.23 9.34
C ASP A 158 19.27 25.95 10.16
N VAL A 159 18.56 26.05 11.30
CA VAL A 159 18.21 24.91 12.16
C VAL A 159 17.24 23.98 11.42
N ILE A 160 16.18 24.52 10.82
CA ILE A 160 15.20 23.75 10.04
C ILE A 160 15.89 23.02 8.88
N SER A 161 16.70 23.71 8.09
CA SER A 161 17.39 23.13 6.93
C SER A 161 18.41 22.07 7.33
N THR A 162 19.13 22.26 8.44
CA THR A 162 20.07 21.28 8.99
C THR A 162 19.35 20.07 9.57
N CYS A 163 18.21 20.27 10.24
CA CYS A 163 17.33 19.18 10.69
C CYS A 163 16.82 18.35 9.52
N LEU A 164 16.37 19.00 8.45
CA LEU A 164 15.95 18.30 7.24
C LEU A 164 17.10 17.49 6.63
N ALA A 165 18.30 18.06 6.53
CA ALA A 165 19.49 17.35 6.05
C ALA A 165 19.85 16.14 6.93
N ALA A 166 19.73 16.28 8.26
CA ALA A 166 19.94 15.19 9.20
C ALA A 166 18.94 14.04 8.98
N LEU A 167 17.66 14.36 8.85
CA LEU A 167 16.58 13.40 8.61
C LEU A 167 16.73 12.66 7.28
N LEU A 168 17.29 13.31 6.26
CA LEU A 168 17.56 12.73 4.94
C LEU A 168 18.67 11.68 4.94
N LYS A 169 19.52 11.61 5.96
CA LYS A 169 20.54 10.53 6.08
C LYS A 169 19.91 9.15 6.30
N MET A 170 18.69 9.09 6.84
CA MET A 170 18.01 7.86 7.24
C MET A 170 16.60 7.77 6.62
N PRO A 171 16.45 7.89 5.28
CA PRO A 171 15.15 8.16 4.65
C PRO A 171 14.10 7.07 4.91
N MET A 172 14.52 5.79 4.89
CA MET A 172 13.63 4.66 5.10
C MET A 172 13.13 4.57 6.55
N GLN A 173 13.97 4.98 7.51
CA GLN A 173 13.60 5.02 8.93
C GLN A 173 12.77 6.27 9.25
N THR A 174 13.08 7.41 8.63
CA THR A 174 12.43 8.69 8.89
C THR A 174 11.00 8.75 8.35
N LEU A 175 10.78 8.25 7.12
CA LEU A 175 9.48 8.37 6.45
C LEU A 175 8.29 7.89 7.31
N PRO A 176 8.30 6.71 7.96
CA PRO A 176 7.19 6.29 8.80
C PRO A 176 6.84 7.27 9.94
N TYR A 177 7.83 7.91 10.56
CA TYR A 177 7.58 8.91 11.60
C TYR A 177 6.95 10.17 11.02
N LEU A 178 7.41 10.65 9.86
CA LEU A 178 6.80 11.80 9.20
C LEU A 178 5.37 11.52 8.74
N LEU A 179 5.08 10.32 8.23
CA LEU A 179 3.71 9.92 7.85
C LEU A 179 2.77 9.85 9.06
N TYR A 180 3.29 9.43 10.22
CA TYR A 180 2.54 9.48 11.47
C TYR A 180 2.25 10.92 11.90
N GLU A 181 3.26 11.79 11.85
CA GLU A 181 3.13 13.20 12.22
C GLU A 181 2.21 13.97 11.27
N SER A 182 2.27 13.71 9.96
CA SER A 182 1.35 14.34 8.99
C SER A 182 -0.10 14.00 9.32
N LYS A 183 -0.38 12.75 9.68
CA LYS A 183 -1.71 12.33 10.12
C LYS A 183 -2.12 13.04 11.41
N SER A 184 -1.25 13.08 12.42
CA SER A 184 -1.52 13.70 13.72
C SER A 184 -1.81 15.20 13.60
N LEU A 185 -1.05 15.92 12.79
CA LEU A 185 -1.24 17.35 12.54
C LEU A 185 -2.53 17.62 11.76
N LEU A 186 -2.87 16.77 10.78
CA LEU A 186 -4.13 16.90 10.06
C LEU A 186 -5.34 16.67 10.99
N GLU A 187 -5.27 15.67 11.88
CA GLU A 187 -6.31 15.43 12.90
C GLU A 187 -6.45 16.64 13.84
N LYS A 188 -5.34 17.29 14.18
CA LYS A 188 -5.33 18.52 14.99
C LYS A 188 -5.95 19.70 14.23
N GLN A 189 -5.65 19.88 12.94
CA GLN A 189 -6.32 20.87 12.10
C GLN A 189 -7.84 20.62 12.09
N PHE A 190 -8.33 19.40 11.84
CA PHE A 190 -9.77 19.13 11.89
C PHE A 190 -10.43 19.47 13.25
N GLU A 191 -9.71 19.26 14.35
CA GLU A 191 -10.18 19.68 15.68
C GLU A 191 -10.31 21.20 15.78
N LEU A 192 -9.29 21.95 15.32
CA LEU A 192 -9.29 23.40 15.33
C LEU A 192 -10.36 23.98 14.39
N ALA A 193 -10.56 23.38 13.22
CA ALA A 193 -11.63 23.73 12.28
C ALA A 193 -13.01 23.66 12.95
N SER A 194 -13.24 22.54 13.66
CA SER A 194 -14.50 22.28 14.35
C SER A 194 -14.72 23.30 15.48
N LYS A 195 -13.65 23.73 16.17
CA LYS A 195 -13.73 24.81 17.16
C LYS A 195 -14.07 26.14 16.49
N LEU A 196 -13.39 26.51 15.40
CA LEU A 196 -13.67 27.77 14.70
C LEU A 196 -15.11 27.86 14.19
N LEU A 197 -15.67 26.77 13.65
CA LEU A 197 -17.09 26.68 13.30
C LEU A 197 -18.01 26.96 14.49
N TYR A 198 -17.70 26.38 15.66
CA TYR A 198 -18.47 26.60 16.88
C TYR A 198 -18.38 28.05 17.38
N LEU A 199 -17.22 28.69 17.20
CA LEU A 199 -17.01 30.10 17.56
C LEU A 199 -17.63 31.08 16.54
N GLY A 200 -18.38 30.58 15.55
CA GLY A 200 -19.13 31.41 14.60
C GLY A 200 -18.37 31.82 13.34
N ILE A 201 -17.18 31.27 13.08
CA ILE A 201 -16.53 31.42 11.77
C ILE A 201 -17.33 30.63 10.73
N SER A 202 -17.67 31.27 9.63
CA SER A 202 -18.50 30.64 8.59
C SER A 202 -17.76 29.50 7.89
N LYS A 203 -18.53 28.64 7.21
CA LYS A 203 -17.93 27.55 6.43
C LYS A 203 -17.15 28.10 5.24
N GLU A 204 -17.67 29.14 4.63
CA GLU A 204 -17.08 29.86 3.52
C GLU A 204 -15.72 30.41 3.93
N ASP A 205 -15.66 31.11 5.07
CA ASP A 205 -14.41 31.67 5.61
C ASP A 205 -13.38 30.58 5.94
N LEU A 206 -13.81 29.43 6.48
CA LEU A 206 -12.93 28.28 6.72
C LEU A 206 -12.41 27.63 5.45
N THR A 207 -13.21 27.63 4.40
CA THR A 207 -12.84 27.05 3.11
C THR A 207 -11.88 27.96 2.36
N GLU A 208 -12.16 29.26 2.35
CA GLU A 208 -11.35 30.28 1.67
C GLU A 208 -10.04 30.58 2.40
N ASN A 209 -10.09 30.80 3.71
CA ASN A 209 -8.92 31.27 4.46
C ASN A 209 -8.08 30.14 5.07
N PHE A 210 -8.67 28.95 5.26
CA PHE A 210 -8.02 27.84 5.97
C PHE A 210 -7.95 26.54 5.15
N PHE A 211 -8.29 26.60 3.85
CA PHE A 211 -8.17 25.51 2.87
C PHE A 211 -8.79 24.16 3.29
N LEU A 212 -9.78 24.20 4.19
CA LEU A 212 -10.61 23.06 4.55
C LEU A 212 -11.66 22.84 3.46
N ASP A 213 -11.89 21.60 3.07
CA ASP A 213 -13.02 21.28 2.19
C ASP A 213 -14.16 20.84 3.11
N LEU A 214 -15.09 21.72 3.46
CA LEU A 214 -16.11 21.42 4.49
C LEU A 214 -17.26 20.53 3.99
N ASP A 215 -17.34 20.26 2.68
CA ASP A 215 -18.19 19.19 2.15
C ASP A 215 -17.79 17.81 2.73
N GLU A 216 -16.57 17.70 3.25
CA GLU A 216 -16.00 16.56 3.96
C GLU A 216 -16.70 16.25 5.29
N ILE A 217 -17.27 17.25 5.97
CA ILE A 217 -17.96 17.05 7.26
C ILE A 217 -19.36 16.44 7.04
N ASN A 218 -20.00 16.77 5.91
CA ASN A 218 -21.39 16.38 5.64
C ASN A 218 -21.53 15.10 4.79
N ASN A 219 -20.57 14.77 3.91
CA ASN A 219 -20.74 13.71 2.90
C ASN A 219 -20.18 12.32 3.26
N ARG A 220 -19.56 12.11 4.44
CA ARG A 220 -18.92 10.83 4.81
C ARG A 220 -19.88 9.78 5.41
N ASN A 221 -20.94 9.40 4.70
CA ASN A 221 -21.86 8.35 5.17
C ASN A 221 -21.44 6.91 4.82
N ASN A 222 -20.40 6.66 4.01
CA ASN A 222 -20.09 5.29 3.56
C ASN A 222 -18.58 4.94 3.50
N ASP A 223 -17.81 5.15 4.58
CA ASP A 223 -16.44 4.60 4.65
C ASP A 223 -16.14 4.00 6.05
N TYR A 224 -15.49 2.84 6.08
CA TYR A 224 -15.06 2.17 7.32
C TYR A 224 -14.06 3.05 8.11
N ARG A 225 -13.27 3.90 7.42
CA ARG A 225 -12.43 4.95 8.03
C ARG A 225 -13.21 6.13 8.61
N SER A 226 -14.36 6.48 8.00
CA SER A 226 -15.25 7.53 8.48
C SER A 226 -15.76 7.21 9.89
N ASN A 227 -16.00 5.95 10.24
CA ASN A 227 -16.55 5.61 11.55
C ASN A 227 -15.61 5.85 12.73
N GLN A 228 -14.29 5.69 12.59
CA GLN A 228 -13.37 6.04 13.68
C GLN A 228 -13.15 7.54 13.79
N ILE A 229 -13.00 8.25 12.67
CA ILE A 229 -12.81 9.71 12.69
C ILE A 229 -14.12 10.42 13.07
N GLN A 230 -15.30 9.94 12.62
CA GLN A 230 -16.60 10.42 13.10
C GLN A 230 -16.82 10.08 14.56
N LYS A 231 -16.44 8.89 15.05
CA LYS A 231 -16.51 8.61 16.50
C LYS A 231 -15.62 9.58 17.26
N THR A 232 -14.39 9.84 16.79
CA THR A 232 -13.46 10.77 17.43
C THR A 232 -13.92 12.22 17.33
N LEU A 233 -14.46 12.67 16.20
CA LEU A 233 -14.99 14.03 16.00
C LEU A 233 -16.31 14.22 16.74
N LYS A 234 -17.28 13.29 16.63
CA LYS A 234 -18.54 13.35 17.41
C LYS A 234 -18.25 13.25 18.90
N TRP A 235 -17.32 12.40 19.33
CA TRP A 235 -16.89 12.32 20.72
C TRP A 235 -16.14 13.57 21.16
N LYS A 236 -15.23 14.16 20.35
CA LYS A 236 -14.51 15.40 20.69
C LYS A 236 -15.42 16.63 20.73
N ILE A 237 -16.35 16.75 19.78
CA ILE A 237 -17.42 17.77 19.77
C ILE A 237 -18.36 17.57 20.97
N ALA A 238 -18.63 16.32 21.36
CA ALA A 238 -19.39 16.01 22.57
C ALA A 238 -18.60 16.25 23.87
N SER A 239 -17.27 16.04 23.86
CA SER A 239 -16.36 16.14 25.00
C SER A 239 -15.79 17.53 25.22
N THR A 240 -15.99 18.47 24.29
CA THR A 240 -15.92 19.92 24.57
C THR A 240 -17.09 20.38 25.45
N GLN A 241 -17.35 19.65 26.54
CA GLN A 241 -18.30 19.99 27.61
C GLN A 241 -17.96 21.33 28.29
N LYS A 242 -16.71 21.79 28.17
CA LYS A 242 -16.27 23.10 28.67
C LYS A 242 -16.85 24.26 27.83
N LEU A 243 -17.01 24.07 26.52
CA LEU A 243 -17.56 25.09 25.60
C LEU A 243 -19.09 25.10 25.55
N LYS A 244 -19.75 23.96 25.82
CA LYS A 244 -21.22 23.87 25.94
C LYS A 244 -21.80 24.64 27.13
N LYS A 245 -20.97 25.05 28.09
CA LYS A 245 -21.37 25.82 29.28
C LYS A 245 -21.31 27.33 29.09
N LEU A 246 -20.68 27.81 28.03
CA LEU A 246 -20.61 29.23 27.70
C LEU A 246 -21.79 29.57 26.80
N SER A 247 -22.53 30.63 27.12
CA SER A 247 -23.47 31.20 26.14
C SER A 247 -22.68 31.75 24.96
N ILE A 248 -23.27 31.79 23.76
CA ILE A 248 -22.62 32.34 22.55
C ILE A 248 -22.17 33.80 22.78
N GLU A 249 -22.77 34.50 23.74
CA GLU A 249 -22.43 35.87 24.17
C GLU A 249 -21.15 35.97 25.03
N GLU A 250 -20.64 34.87 25.58
CA GLU A 250 -19.42 34.83 26.43
C GLU A 250 -18.15 34.46 25.66
N ILE A 251 -18.24 34.13 24.37
CA ILE A 251 -17.08 33.78 23.53
C ILE A 251 -16.37 35.07 23.12
N THR A 252 -15.22 35.35 23.72
CA THR A 252 -14.45 36.56 23.43
C THR A 252 -13.71 36.45 22.09
N GLU A 253 -13.49 37.57 21.43
CA GLU A 253 -12.58 37.65 20.26
C GLU A 253 -11.17 37.13 20.58
N GLU A 254 -10.77 37.19 21.86
CA GLU A 254 -9.51 36.61 22.34
C GLU A 254 -9.46 35.08 22.18
N GLU A 255 -10.54 34.36 22.51
CA GLU A 255 -10.60 32.91 22.32
C GLU A 255 -10.55 32.52 20.84
N LYS A 256 -11.23 33.28 19.97
CA LYS A 256 -11.16 33.09 18.52
C LYS A 256 -9.74 33.27 18.02
N ASN A 257 -9.10 34.38 18.37
CA ASN A 257 -7.74 34.70 17.97
C ASN A 257 -6.72 33.65 18.45
N LYS A 258 -6.95 33.05 19.62
CA LYS A 258 -6.11 31.94 20.12
C LYS A 258 -6.26 30.66 19.29
N VAL A 259 -7.47 30.30 18.88
CA VAL A 259 -7.68 29.12 18.02
C VAL A 259 -7.09 29.37 16.62
N ILE A 260 -7.22 30.60 16.12
CA ILE A 260 -6.62 31.01 14.84
C ILE A 260 -5.09 30.94 14.90
N SER A 261 -4.45 31.43 15.97
CA SER A 261 -2.99 31.35 16.10
C SER A 261 -2.50 29.91 16.23
N GLU A 262 -3.21 29.05 16.97
CA GLU A 262 -2.91 27.62 17.05
C GLU A 262 -3.08 26.93 15.68
N TRP A 263 -4.09 27.34 14.90
CA TRP A 263 -4.28 26.86 13.53
C TRP A 263 -3.09 27.22 12.64
N ILE A 264 -2.66 28.48 12.66
CA ILE A 264 -1.55 28.98 11.84
C ILE A 264 -0.29 28.19 12.16
N SER A 265 0.07 28.07 13.44
CA SER A 265 1.22 27.29 13.89
C SER A 265 1.14 25.82 13.44
N THR A 266 -0.02 25.17 13.65
CA THR A 266 -0.22 23.76 13.24
C THR A 266 -0.08 23.59 11.72
N SER A 267 -0.49 24.59 10.94
CA SER A 267 -0.41 24.56 9.47
C SER A 267 1.02 24.74 8.98
N GLU A 268 1.79 25.65 9.58
CA GLU A 268 3.22 25.78 9.30
C GLU A 268 3.98 24.47 9.64
N GLU A 269 3.67 23.85 10.78
CA GLU A 269 4.23 22.56 11.15
C GLU A 269 3.89 21.48 10.12
N TYR A 270 2.63 21.43 9.67
CA TYR A 270 2.17 20.46 8.68
C TYR A 270 2.89 20.64 7.34
N GLU A 271 3.05 21.87 6.87
CA GLU A 271 3.77 22.18 5.64
C GLU A 271 5.24 21.73 5.71
N ARG A 272 5.93 21.98 6.83
CA ARG A 272 7.31 21.53 7.03
C ARG A 272 7.42 20.00 6.99
N ILE A 273 6.46 19.30 7.60
CA ILE A 273 6.38 17.83 7.54
C ILE A 273 6.16 17.34 6.11
N LEU A 274 5.25 17.95 5.35
CA LEU A 274 5.02 17.59 3.94
C LEU A 274 6.24 17.85 3.06
N GLN A 275 6.96 18.95 3.27
CA GLN A 275 8.22 19.24 2.58
C GLN A 275 9.27 18.16 2.88
N ALA A 276 9.39 17.75 4.15
CA ALA A 276 10.29 16.67 4.52
C ALA A 276 9.91 15.32 3.90
N ILE A 277 8.62 14.98 3.89
CA ILE A 277 8.09 13.78 3.23
C ILE A 277 8.43 13.79 1.74
N SER A 278 8.16 14.89 1.06
CA SER A 278 8.46 15.07 -0.37
C SER A 278 9.94 14.81 -0.67
N ARG A 279 10.84 15.44 0.10
CA ARG A 279 12.29 15.33 -0.09
C ARG A 279 12.81 13.92 0.19
N ILE A 280 12.24 13.23 1.18
CA ILE A 280 12.58 11.83 1.48
C ILE A 280 12.08 10.90 0.38
N ILE A 281 10.84 11.08 -0.10
CA ILE A 281 10.30 10.29 -1.22
C ILE A 281 11.17 10.45 -2.47
N GLU A 282 11.56 11.69 -2.79
CA GLU A 282 12.46 11.98 -3.91
C GLU A 282 13.80 11.24 -3.76
N LEU A 283 14.42 11.25 -2.57
CA LEU A 283 15.67 10.56 -2.31
C LEU A 283 15.53 9.03 -2.43
N ILE A 284 14.44 8.47 -1.91
CA ILE A 284 14.13 7.03 -2.01
C ILE A 284 13.98 6.64 -3.49
N SER A 285 13.22 7.42 -4.26
CA SER A 285 12.99 7.25 -5.69
C SER A 285 14.29 7.29 -6.49
N ARG A 286 15.13 8.32 -6.29
CA ARG A 286 16.44 8.48 -6.97
C ARG A 286 17.38 7.29 -6.75
N ASN A 287 17.24 6.60 -5.62
CA ASN A 287 18.00 5.39 -5.30
C ASN A 287 17.40 4.11 -5.89
N GLY A 288 16.39 4.21 -6.75
CA GLY A 288 15.69 3.08 -7.36
C GLY A 288 14.87 2.25 -6.37
N LYS A 289 14.64 2.76 -5.17
CA LYS A 289 13.83 2.11 -4.15
C LYS A 289 12.38 2.62 -4.24
N LYS A 290 11.47 1.79 -3.77
CA LYS A 290 10.05 2.14 -3.62
C LYS A 290 9.67 2.02 -2.16
N TYR A 291 8.67 2.79 -1.76
CA TYR A 291 8.09 2.72 -0.43
C TYR A 291 6.59 2.47 -0.56
N ASP A 292 6.04 1.65 0.33
CA ASP A 292 4.60 1.44 0.39
C ASP A 292 3.95 2.62 1.13
N LEU A 293 3.26 3.48 0.39
CA LEU A 293 2.51 4.63 0.87
C LEU A 293 1.01 4.33 0.94
N SER A 294 0.62 3.06 0.91
CA SER A 294 -0.77 2.68 1.11
C SER A 294 -1.30 3.25 2.42
N GLN A 295 -2.51 3.79 2.36
CA GLN A 295 -3.22 4.34 3.51
C GLN A 295 -2.56 5.57 4.17
N ALA A 296 -1.53 6.14 3.54
CA ALA A 296 -0.81 7.30 4.05
C ALA A 296 -1.66 8.57 3.99
N CYS A 297 -1.37 9.50 4.90
CA CYS A 297 -1.98 10.83 4.94
C CYS A 297 -1.03 11.84 4.28
N LEU A 298 -1.31 12.16 3.02
CA LEU A 298 -0.42 12.92 2.12
C LEU A 298 -1.16 14.09 1.45
N ARG A 299 -2.21 14.61 2.11
CA ARG A 299 -2.97 15.76 1.64
C ARG A 299 -2.04 16.96 1.41
N GLY A 300 -2.14 17.58 0.24
CA GLY A 300 -1.32 18.74 -0.14
C GLY A 300 0.16 18.44 -0.41
N VAL A 301 0.62 17.19 -0.32
CA VAL A 301 2.03 16.87 -0.58
C VAL A 301 2.43 17.24 -2.01
N SER A 302 3.63 17.77 -2.18
CA SER A 302 4.20 18.03 -3.50
C SER A 302 5.13 16.89 -3.91
N LEU A 303 4.81 16.20 -5.00
CA LEU A 303 5.60 15.12 -5.58
C LEU A 303 5.93 15.38 -7.06
N ASP A 304 5.82 16.65 -7.48
CA ASP A 304 6.07 17.09 -8.85
C ASP A 304 7.44 16.63 -9.38
N GLY A 305 7.45 16.09 -10.60
CA GLY A 305 8.67 15.68 -11.30
C GLY A 305 9.38 14.43 -10.75
N ILE A 306 8.84 13.75 -9.74
CA ILE A 306 9.48 12.57 -9.15
C ILE A 306 9.20 11.31 -10.00
N ASP A 307 10.12 10.33 -9.99
CA ASP A 307 9.82 9.00 -10.51
C ASP A 307 9.14 8.14 -9.44
N LEU A 308 7.83 8.00 -9.55
CA LEU A 308 6.99 7.18 -8.67
C LEU A 308 6.47 5.93 -9.40
N SER A 309 7.21 5.46 -10.40
CA SER A 309 6.80 4.30 -11.20
C SER A 309 6.65 3.04 -10.34
N GLY A 310 5.47 2.43 -10.37
CA GLY A 310 5.12 1.24 -9.59
C GLY A 310 5.07 1.44 -8.08
N TRP A 311 4.94 2.67 -7.59
CA TRP A 311 4.72 2.94 -6.17
C TRP A 311 3.28 2.59 -5.76
N ASN A 312 3.11 2.19 -4.49
CA ASN A 312 1.80 1.83 -3.94
C ASN A 312 1.25 2.98 -3.10
N PHE A 313 0.14 3.57 -3.54
CA PHE A 313 -0.63 4.59 -2.82
C PHE A 313 -2.02 4.08 -2.43
N ASN A 314 -2.29 2.76 -2.49
CA ASN A 314 -3.62 2.20 -2.29
C ASN A 314 -4.30 2.78 -1.03
N GLY A 315 -5.46 3.43 -1.21
CA GLY A 315 -6.26 4.11 -0.20
C GLY A 315 -5.56 5.19 0.64
N ALA A 316 -4.48 5.78 0.13
CA ALA A 316 -3.92 7.01 0.66
C ALA A 316 -4.89 8.19 0.48
N ASP A 317 -4.81 9.16 1.39
CA ASP A 317 -5.40 10.48 1.24
C ASP A 317 -4.41 11.39 0.51
N LEU A 318 -4.71 11.72 -0.74
CA LEU A 318 -3.86 12.48 -1.65
C LEU A 318 -4.57 13.74 -2.14
N ARG A 319 -5.54 14.24 -1.37
CA ARG A 319 -6.30 15.43 -1.76
C ARG A 319 -5.39 16.63 -1.89
N LYS A 320 -5.63 17.45 -2.92
CA LYS A 320 -4.84 18.66 -3.23
C LYS A 320 -3.32 18.41 -3.39
N SER A 321 -2.90 17.15 -3.50
CA SER A 321 -1.50 16.81 -3.75
C SER A 321 -1.08 17.20 -5.17
N ARG A 322 0.22 17.36 -5.38
CA ARG A 322 0.79 17.72 -6.69
C ARG A 322 1.66 16.59 -7.22
N PHE A 323 1.38 16.19 -8.44
CA PHE A 323 2.03 15.14 -9.23
C PHE A 323 2.31 15.65 -10.65
N ALA A 324 2.43 16.97 -10.85
CA ALA A 324 2.70 17.52 -12.17
C ALA A 324 4.04 17.00 -12.69
N PHE A 325 4.10 16.63 -13.97
CA PHE A 325 5.30 16.07 -14.63
C PHE A 325 5.88 14.81 -13.97
N THR A 326 5.13 14.14 -13.11
CA THR A 326 5.60 12.95 -12.37
C THR A 326 5.49 11.71 -13.25
N ASN A 327 6.46 10.80 -13.12
CA ASN A 327 6.34 9.47 -13.71
C ASN A 327 5.61 8.54 -12.73
N CYS A 328 4.32 8.30 -12.95
CA CYS A 328 3.53 7.37 -12.12
C CYS A 328 3.17 6.08 -12.87
N GLN A 329 3.96 5.70 -13.89
CA GLN A 329 3.69 4.49 -14.65
C GLN A 329 3.59 3.27 -13.72
N LYS A 330 2.57 2.43 -13.89
CA LYS A 330 2.31 1.24 -13.05
C LYS A 330 2.04 1.54 -11.56
N ALA A 331 1.92 2.79 -11.15
CA ALA A 331 1.59 3.14 -9.77
C ALA A 331 0.15 2.72 -9.42
N ILE A 332 -0.10 2.49 -8.12
CA ILE A 332 -1.39 2.01 -7.61
C ILE A 332 -2.04 3.11 -6.77
N PHE A 333 -3.06 3.77 -7.32
CA PHE A 333 -3.97 4.73 -6.67
C PHE A 333 -5.36 4.13 -6.46
N THR A 334 -5.47 2.81 -6.34
CA THR A 334 -6.74 2.15 -6.04
C THR A 334 -7.29 2.65 -4.69
N ASN A 335 -8.60 2.87 -4.59
CA ASN A 335 -9.28 3.34 -3.36
C ASN A 335 -8.80 4.70 -2.80
N THR A 336 -8.04 5.51 -3.54
CA THR A 336 -7.51 6.79 -3.03
C THR A 336 -8.52 7.92 -3.14
N ASP A 337 -8.39 8.92 -2.27
CA ASP A 337 -9.02 10.22 -2.47
C ASP A 337 -8.02 11.20 -3.11
N LEU A 338 -8.27 11.56 -4.36
CA LEU A 338 -7.48 12.46 -5.18
C LEU A 338 -8.17 13.82 -5.37
N THR A 339 -9.16 14.16 -4.55
CA THR A 339 -9.93 15.38 -4.71
C THR A 339 -9.04 16.61 -4.81
N GLY A 340 -9.12 17.33 -5.94
CA GLY A 340 -8.31 18.51 -6.23
C GLY A 340 -6.82 18.25 -6.47
N ALA A 341 -6.36 17.00 -6.56
CA ALA A 341 -4.97 16.67 -6.89
C ALA A 341 -4.61 17.10 -8.32
N ASN A 342 -3.33 17.33 -8.58
CA ASN A 342 -2.83 17.83 -9.86
C ASN A 342 -1.82 16.86 -10.50
N PHE A 343 -2.22 16.17 -11.56
CA PHE A 343 -1.40 15.28 -12.38
C PHE A 343 -1.04 15.88 -13.75
N ASN A 344 -1.07 17.21 -13.93
CA ASN A 344 -0.76 17.84 -15.21
C ASN A 344 0.52 17.28 -15.83
N HIS A 345 0.45 16.85 -17.09
CA HIS A 345 1.59 16.27 -17.83
C HIS A 345 2.25 15.03 -17.18
N ALA A 346 1.60 14.37 -16.21
CA ALA A 346 2.11 13.13 -15.64
C ALA A 346 2.06 11.97 -16.64
N LEU A 347 3.00 11.03 -16.50
CA LEU A 347 2.99 9.75 -17.22
C LEU A 347 2.22 8.73 -16.39
N LEU A 348 1.06 8.30 -16.89
CA LEU A 348 0.10 7.47 -16.15
C LEU A 348 -0.14 6.11 -16.85
N SER A 349 0.82 5.65 -17.66
CA SER A 349 0.66 4.38 -18.35
C SER A 349 0.62 3.22 -17.36
N GLU A 350 -0.33 2.30 -17.54
CA GLU A 350 -0.58 1.16 -16.65
C GLU A 350 -0.91 1.53 -15.18
N THR A 351 -1.24 2.80 -14.91
CA THR A 351 -1.60 3.27 -13.56
C THR A 351 -3.02 2.85 -13.19
N LYS A 352 -3.22 2.46 -11.93
CA LYS A 352 -4.53 2.01 -11.41
C LYS A 352 -5.17 3.08 -10.54
N PHE A 353 -6.34 3.58 -10.94
CA PHE A 353 -7.20 4.52 -10.23
C PHE A 353 -8.55 3.89 -9.86
N ASP A 354 -8.65 2.56 -9.86
CA ASP A 354 -9.90 1.86 -9.59
C ASP A 354 -10.47 2.23 -8.21
N TYR A 355 -11.79 2.46 -8.13
CA TYR A 355 -12.49 2.87 -6.91
C TYR A 355 -11.98 4.18 -6.27
N SER A 356 -11.19 4.98 -6.99
CA SER A 356 -10.71 6.27 -6.49
C SER A 356 -11.78 7.37 -6.59
N VAL A 357 -11.64 8.39 -5.74
CA VAL A 357 -12.38 9.65 -5.86
C VAL A 357 -11.49 10.67 -6.55
N THR A 358 -11.94 11.22 -7.68
CA THR A 358 -11.17 12.11 -8.56
C THR A 358 -11.84 13.47 -8.75
N ASN A 359 -12.65 13.90 -7.77
CA ASN A 359 -13.38 15.17 -7.82
C ASN A 359 -12.42 16.34 -8.03
N LYS A 360 -12.66 17.16 -9.06
CA LYS A 360 -11.81 18.31 -9.41
C LYS A 360 -10.33 17.96 -9.65
N THR A 361 -9.98 16.67 -9.78
CA THR A 361 -8.61 16.24 -10.07
C THR A 361 -8.23 16.68 -11.47
N ASN A 362 -6.98 17.11 -11.63
CA ASN A 362 -6.47 17.62 -12.88
C ASN A 362 -5.56 16.60 -13.57
N PHE A 363 -6.01 16.04 -14.68
CA PHE A 363 -5.30 15.13 -15.56
C PHE A 363 -5.02 15.75 -16.95
N ILE A 364 -4.96 17.08 -17.05
CA ILE A 364 -4.71 17.76 -18.32
C ILE A 364 -3.38 17.32 -18.94
N ALA A 365 -3.42 17.08 -20.25
CA ALA A 365 -2.26 16.72 -21.08
C ALA A 365 -1.45 15.51 -20.54
N THR A 366 -2.11 14.58 -19.86
CA THR A 366 -1.52 13.32 -19.40
C THR A 366 -1.51 12.26 -20.49
N LYS A 367 -0.64 11.26 -20.32
CA LYS A 367 -0.62 10.05 -21.14
C LYS A 367 -1.08 8.85 -20.33
N MET A 368 -2.19 8.21 -20.73
CA MET A 368 -2.90 7.20 -19.94
C MET A 368 -2.96 5.82 -20.63
N ASP A 369 -1.94 5.44 -21.40
CA ASP A 369 -1.89 4.14 -22.07
C ASP A 369 -2.10 2.97 -21.08
N ASN A 370 -3.13 2.15 -21.26
CA ASN A 370 -3.46 1.01 -20.39
C ASN A 370 -3.77 1.37 -18.92
N ALA A 371 -4.17 2.62 -18.63
CA ALA A 371 -4.62 3.00 -17.29
C ALA A 371 -6.00 2.42 -16.96
N SER A 372 -6.33 2.33 -15.68
CA SER A 372 -7.61 1.81 -15.19
C SER A 372 -8.26 2.77 -14.21
N PHE A 373 -9.56 3.03 -14.39
CA PHE A 373 -10.42 3.93 -13.61
C PHE A 373 -11.74 3.23 -13.27
N ILE A 374 -11.73 1.90 -13.16
CA ILE A 374 -12.94 1.09 -12.99
C ILE A 374 -13.63 1.49 -11.69
N SER A 375 -14.95 1.72 -11.75
CA SER A 375 -15.75 2.13 -10.59
C SER A 375 -15.22 3.39 -9.87
N SER A 376 -14.42 4.23 -10.54
CA SER A 376 -13.99 5.52 -9.98
C SER A 376 -15.15 6.52 -9.94
N GLN A 377 -15.04 7.52 -9.07
CA GLN A 377 -16.02 8.59 -8.92
C GLN A 377 -15.35 9.93 -9.19
N GLY A 378 -15.90 10.72 -10.11
CA GLY A 378 -15.35 12.01 -10.51
C GLY A 378 -16.46 13.03 -10.75
N ILE A 379 -16.34 14.18 -10.11
CA ILE A 379 -17.13 15.37 -10.37
C ILE A 379 -16.18 16.50 -10.78
N ASN A 380 -16.42 17.13 -11.93
CA ASN A 380 -15.57 18.21 -12.46
C ASN A 380 -14.09 17.80 -12.65
N THR A 381 -13.83 16.52 -12.90
CA THR A 381 -12.48 16.00 -13.21
C THR A 381 -12.05 16.47 -14.59
N LYS A 382 -10.78 16.87 -14.73
CA LYS A 382 -10.26 17.51 -15.94
C LYS A 382 -9.32 16.58 -16.69
N PHE A 383 -9.68 16.19 -17.90
CA PHE A 383 -8.88 15.38 -18.82
C PHE A 383 -8.51 16.12 -20.12
N HIS A 384 -8.75 17.44 -20.20
CA HIS A 384 -8.52 18.21 -21.43
C HIS A 384 -7.15 17.93 -22.08
N GLY A 385 -7.15 17.65 -23.38
CA GLY A 385 -5.93 17.37 -24.13
C GLY A 385 -5.17 16.10 -23.75
N ALA A 386 -5.71 15.25 -22.88
CA ALA A 386 -5.10 13.96 -22.54
C ALA A 386 -5.08 13.01 -23.74
N ILE A 387 -4.05 12.16 -23.78
CA ILE A 387 -3.93 11.03 -24.71
C ILE A 387 -4.33 9.78 -23.95
N ILE A 388 -5.47 9.20 -24.34
CA ILE A 388 -6.12 8.09 -23.66
C ILE A 388 -6.12 6.91 -24.62
N LYS A 389 -5.44 5.83 -24.26
CA LYS A 389 -5.31 4.66 -25.12
C LYS A 389 -5.45 3.40 -24.30
N ASP A 390 -6.27 2.47 -24.76
CA ASP A 390 -6.50 1.18 -24.10
C ASP A 390 -6.90 1.36 -22.61
N THR A 391 -7.60 2.46 -22.29
CA THR A 391 -7.93 2.87 -20.91
C THR A 391 -9.32 2.38 -20.53
N ASN A 392 -9.48 1.91 -19.29
CA ASN A 392 -10.75 1.39 -18.80
C ASN A 392 -11.41 2.35 -17.79
N PHE A 393 -12.58 2.89 -18.13
CA PHE A 393 -13.48 3.70 -17.29
C PHE A 393 -14.81 2.96 -16.99
N ALA A 394 -14.86 1.63 -17.13
CA ALA A 394 -16.07 0.86 -16.89
C ALA A 394 -16.63 1.07 -15.47
N ASP A 395 -17.96 1.12 -15.38
CA ASP A 395 -18.73 1.32 -14.15
C ASP A 395 -18.41 2.63 -13.39
N SER A 396 -17.65 3.56 -13.99
CA SER A 396 -17.29 4.83 -13.37
C SER A 396 -18.47 5.81 -13.31
N GLU A 397 -18.43 6.72 -12.34
CA GLU A 397 -19.37 7.82 -12.21
C GLU A 397 -18.64 9.15 -12.45
N LEU A 398 -18.64 9.61 -13.70
CA LEU A 398 -17.93 10.81 -14.17
C LEU A 398 -18.95 11.89 -14.53
N LYS A 399 -19.35 12.70 -13.55
CA LYS A 399 -20.33 13.77 -13.73
C LYS A 399 -19.64 15.10 -14.01
N HIS A 400 -20.12 15.84 -14.99
CA HIS A 400 -19.58 17.16 -15.34
C HIS A 400 -18.06 17.13 -15.57
N CYS A 401 -17.54 16.00 -16.06
CA CYS A 401 -16.11 15.85 -16.32
C CYS A 401 -15.76 16.42 -17.70
N PHE A 402 -14.49 16.75 -17.88
CA PHE A 402 -14.02 17.55 -19.01
C PHE A 402 -13.01 16.75 -19.85
N PHE A 403 -13.45 16.16 -20.95
CA PHE A 403 -12.65 15.42 -21.92
C PHE A 403 -12.45 16.19 -23.24
N GLU A 404 -12.54 17.52 -23.25
CA GLU A 404 -12.40 18.33 -24.45
C GLU A 404 -11.03 18.18 -25.11
N ASN A 405 -11.03 18.19 -26.45
CA ASN A 405 -9.82 18.06 -27.28
C ASN A 405 -8.98 16.81 -26.93
N THR A 406 -9.62 15.71 -26.52
CA THR A 406 -8.91 14.46 -26.21
C THR A 406 -8.77 13.58 -27.44
N LYS A 407 -7.72 12.73 -27.44
CA LYS A 407 -7.59 11.61 -28.38
C LYS A 407 -7.74 10.32 -27.62
N GLN A 408 -8.78 9.57 -27.96
CA GLN A 408 -9.16 8.34 -27.26
C GLN A 408 -9.19 7.17 -28.24
N ILE A 409 -8.47 6.10 -27.92
CA ILE A 409 -8.39 4.89 -28.75
C ILE A 409 -8.60 3.67 -27.88
N ASN A 410 -9.56 2.80 -28.24
CA ASN A 410 -9.89 1.58 -27.49
C ASN A 410 -10.25 1.84 -26.02
N THR A 411 -10.95 2.95 -25.74
CA THR A 411 -11.37 3.31 -24.37
C THR A 411 -12.69 2.64 -24.02
N ASP A 412 -12.79 2.09 -22.81
CA ASP A 412 -14.03 1.46 -22.32
C ASP A 412 -14.76 2.37 -21.32
N TYR A 413 -15.99 2.75 -21.62
CA TYR A 413 -16.93 3.47 -20.75
C TYR A 413 -18.18 2.63 -20.47
N SER A 414 -18.09 1.29 -20.54
CA SER A 414 -19.23 0.42 -20.28
C SER A 414 -19.86 0.69 -18.91
N ASN A 415 -21.19 0.79 -18.86
CA ASN A 415 -22.01 1.16 -17.70
C ASN A 415 -21.66 2.50 -17.03
N ALA A 416 -20.80 3.33 -17.64
CA ALA A 416 -20.37 4.57 -17.03
C ALA A 416 -21.53 5.58 -16.94
N LYS A 417 -21.59 6.34 -15.85
CA LYS A 417 -22.51 7.46 -15.68
C LYS A 417 -21.79 8.75 -16.04
N LEU A 418 -22.07 9.26 -17.24
CA LEU A 418 -21.37 10.39 -17.86
C LEU A 418 -22.19 11.68 -17.80
N TYR A 419 -23.05 11.87 -16.80
CA TYR A 419 -24.01 12.98 -16.81
C TYR A 419 -23.32 14.35 -16.90
N GLY A 420 -23.69 15.15 -17.91
CA GLY A 420 -23.13 16.49 -18.10
C GLY A 420 -21.65 16.52 -18.51
N THR A 421 -21.04 15.38 -18.87
CA THR A 421 -19.63 15.31 -19.26
C THR A 421 -19.40 15.85 -20.67
N VAL A 422 -18.30 16.56 -20.84
CA VAL A 422 -17.95 17.28 -22.08
C VAL A 422 -16.90 16.49 -22.84
N PHE A 423 -17.20 16.10 -24.07
CA PHE A 423 -16.29 15.42 -25.00
C PHE A 423 -16.03 16.27 -26.26
N CYS A 424 -16.46 17.53 -26.27
CA CYS A 424 -16.48 18.33 -27.48
C CYS A 424 -15.08 18.45 -28.12
N LYS A 425 -15.04 18.50 -29.46
CA LYS A 425 -13.80 18.57 -30.27
C LYS A 425 -12.84 17.39 -30.10
N SER A 426 -13.30 16.27 -29.55
CA SER A 426 -12.46 15.08 -29.32
C SER A 426 -12.51 14.09 -30.48
N GLU A 427 -11.49 13.25 -30.56
CA GLU A 427 -11.41 12.09 -31.47
C GLU A 427 -11.55 10.80 -30.66
N LEU A 428 -12.65 10.08 -30.84
CA LEU A 428 -12.99 8.84 -30.14
C LEU A 428 -13.00 7.67 -31.13
N LYS A 429 -11.99 6.80 -31.07
CA LYS A 429 -11.88 5.62 -31.94
C LYS A 429 -12.01 4.33 -31.16
N ASN A 430 -12.85 3.41 -31.63
CA ASN A 430 -13.11 2.11 -30.99
C ASN A 430 -13.55 2.24 -29.52
N VAL A 431 -14.34 3.28 -29.20
CA VAL A 431 -14.76 3.54 -27.82
C VAL A 431 -16.02 2.75 -27.49
N ASN A 432 -16.07 2.15 -26.31
CA ASN A 432 -17.21 1.36 -25.85
C ASN A 432 -18.08 2.14 -24.85
N PHE A 433 -19.28 2.54 -25.24
CA PHE A 433 -20.29 3.16 -24.39
C PHE A 433 -21.46 2.20 -24.07
N LEU A 434 -21.19 0.89 -24.04
CA LEU A 434 -22.17 -0.14 -23.69
C LEU A 434 -22.92 0.24 -22.40
N ALA A 435 -24.24 0.39 -22.45
CA ALA A 435 -25.10 0.75 -21.33
C ALA A 435 -24.70 2.04 -20.58
N ALA A 436 -23.89 2.90 -21.20
CA ALA A 436 -23.48 4.16 -20.60
C ALA A 436 -24.63 5.19 -20.59
N ASN A 437 -24.68 6.01 -19.55
CA ASN A 437 -25.62 7.12 -19.45
C ASN A 437 -24.93 8.42 -19.89
N LEU A 438 -25.30 8.92 -21.07
CA LEU A 438 -24.79 10.12 -21.73
C LEU A 438 -25.72 11.33 -21.53
N GLY A 439 -26.60 11.31 -20.52
CA GLY A 439 -27.52 12.42 -20.26
C GLY A 439 -26.81 13.76 -20.06
N GLY A 440 -27.22 14.80 -20.79
CA GLY A 440 -26.63 16.13 -20.73
C GLY A 440 -25.18 16.23 -21.23
N THR A 441 -24.62 15.15 -21.78
CA THR A 441 -23.25 15.20 -22.33
C THR A 441 -23.16 16.16 -23.50
N ASP A 442 -21.97 16.71 -23.71
CA ASP A 442 -21.64 17.50 -24.89
C ASP A 442 -20.69 16.75 -25.81
N LEU A 443 -21.24 16.22 -26.90
CA LEU A 443 -20.51 15.55 -27.98
C LEU A 443 -20.34 16.48 -29.19
N SER A 444 -20.51 17.79 -29.03
CA SER A 444 -20.44 18.69 -30.17
C SER A 444 -19.04 18.72 -30.79
N ASN A 445 -18.97 18.77 -32.12
CA ASN A 445 -17.69 18.71 -32.86
C ASN A 445 -16.84 17.46 -32.54
N THR A 446 -17.42 16.40 -31.97
CA THR A 446 -16.70 15.16 -31.65
C THR A 446 -16.74 14.22 -32.86
N LYS A 447 -15.60 13.60 -33.16
CA LYS A 447 -15.50 12.51 -34.13
C LYS A 447 -15.52 11.17 -33.41
N LEU A 448 -16.48 10.32 -33.73
CA LEU A 448 -16.64 8.98 -33.20
C LEU A 448 -16.54 7.96 -34.33
N ASP A 449 -15.50 7.14 -34.31
CA ASP A 449 -15.26 6.08 -35.30
C ASP A 449 -15.29 4.72 -34.61
N ASN A 450 -16.17 3.84 -35.08
CA ASN A 450 -16.38 2.50 -34.53
C ASN A 450 -16.74 2.51 -33.04
N ALA A 451 -17.62 3.44 -32.63
CA ALA A 451 -18.09 3.51 -31.26
C ALA A 451 -19.27 2.53 -31.01
N ASN A 452 -19.29 1.90 -29.84
CA ASN A 452 -20.38 1.01 -29.44
C ASN A 452 -21.34 1.71 -28.46
N PHE A 453 -22.58 1.94 -28.87
CA PHE A 453 -23.65 2.54 -28.07
C PHE A 453 -24.75 1.53 -27.71
N PHE A 454 -24.43 0.24 -27.66
CA PHE A 454 -25.42 -0.77 -27.26
C PHE A 454 -26.03 -0.42 -25.88
N GLN A 455 -27.36 -0.34 -25.78
CA GLN A 455 -28.09 0.02 -24.56
C GLN A 455 -27.75 1.38 -23.94
N SER A 456 -27.06 2.28 -24.64
CA SER A 456 -26.72 3.59 -24.09
C SER A 456 -27.92 4.52 -24.03
N ILE A 457 -27.86 5.50 -23.12
CA ILE A 457 -28.92 6.48 -22.89
C ILE A 457 -28.42 7.87 -23.28
N PHE A 458 -29.05 8.48 -24.28
CA PHE A 458 -28.87 9.88 -24.64
C PHE A 458 -30.07 10.68 -24.12
N ALA A 459 -29.85 11.66 -23.27
CA ALA A 459 -30.92 12.48 -22.70
C ALA A 459 -30.50 13.95 -22.63
N GLY A 460 -31.01 14.80 -23.52
CA GLY A 460 -30.55 16.20 -23.61
C GLY A 460 -29.08 16.34 -24.04
N THR A 461 -28.53 15.31 -24.70
CA THR A 461 -27.16 15.31 -25.21
C THR A 461 -27.02 16.32 -26.37
N ASN A 462 -25.93 17.08 -26.37
CA ASN A 462 -25.57 17.95 -27.49
C ASN A 462 -24.79 17.16 -28.55
N LEU A 463 -25.34 17.10 -29.76
CA LEU A 463 -24.79 16.38 -30.92
C LEU A 463 -24.40 17.35 -32.06
N ASN A 464 -24.43 18.67 -31.85
CA ASN A 464 -24.12 19.63 -32.90
C ASN A 464 -22.75 19.37 -33.54
N ASP A 465 -22.68 19.35 -34.87
CA ASP A 465 -21.44 19.18 -35.65
C ASP A 465 -20.66 17.89 -35.32
N SER A 466 -21.31 16.91 -34.68
CA SER A 466 -20.70 15.61 -34.37
C SER A 466 -20.68 14.69 -35.59
N LEU A 467 -19.68 13.82 -35.65
CA LEU A 467 -19.51 12.85 -36.73
C LEU A 467 -19.45 11.43 -36.16
N PHE A 468 -20.46 10.63 -36.44
CA PHE A 468 -20.53 9.21 -36.09
C PHE A 468 -20.27 8.34 -37.32
N LEU A 469 -19.14 7.64 -37.34
CA LEU A 469 -18.72 6.71 -38.38
C LEU A 469 -18.73 5.28 -37.84
N ASN A 470 -19.23 4.32 -38.62
CA ASN A 470 -19.10 2.89 -38.35
C ASN A 470 -19.58 2.46 -36.94
N SER A 471 -20.45 3.25 -36.32
CA SER A 471 -20.84 3.11 -34.92
C SER A 471 -22.14 2.32 -34.78
N LYS A 472 -22.34 1.72 -33.60
CA LYS A 472 -23.45 0.80 -33.34
C LYS A 472 -24.45 1.41 -32.35
N PHE A 473 -25.69 1.61 -32.78
CA PHE A 473 -26.80 2.11 -31.96
C PHE A 473 -27.87 1.02 -31.82
N ILE A 474 -27.61 0.05 -30.93
CA ILE A 474 -28.51 -1.08 -30.70
C ILE A 474 -29.15 -0.93 -29.33
N LYS A 475 -30.49 -0.97 -29.23
CA LYS A 475 -31.21 -0.79 -27.95
C LYS A 475 -30.90 0.54 -27.24
N SER A 476 -30.34 1.51 -27.95
CA SER A 476 -30.04 2.83 -27.41
C SER A 476 -31.31 3.67 -27.32
N SER A 477 -31.38 4.56 -26.32
CA SER A 477 -32.52 5.48 -26.15
C SER A 477 -32.12 6.93 -26.36
N PHE A 478 -32.95 7.69 -27.07
CA PHE A 478 -32.81 9.14 -27.24
C PHE A 478 -34.00 9.87 -26.60
N LYS A 479 -33.70 10.79 -25.68
CA LYS A 479 -34.68 11.59 -24.94
C LYS A 479 -34.35 13.07 -25.03
N LYS A 480 -35.33 13.93 -25.35
CA LYS A 480 -35.19 15.39 -25.42
C LYS A 480 -33.95 15.87 -26.20
N ILE A 481 -33.67 15.28 -27.35
CA ILE A 481 -32.52 15.69 -28.19
C ILE A 481 -32.91 16.91 -29.02
N THR A 482 -32.39 18.08 -28.67
CA THR A 482 -32.69 19.36 -29.34
C THR A 482 -31.52 19.93 -30.14
N ASN A 483 -30.29 19.56 -29.79
CA ASN A 483 -29.06 20.10 -30.38
C ASN A 483 -28.41 19.01 -31.24
N PHE A 484 -28.69 19.00 -32.53
CA PHE A 484 -28.17 18.02 -33.49
C PHE A 484 -27.91 18.64 -34.88
N GLN A 485 -27.70 19.96 -34.91
CA GLN A 485 -27.40 20.70 -36.14
C GLN A 485 -26.11 20.14 -36.76
N ASN A 486 -26.13 19.87 -38.07
CA ASN A 486 -25.00 19.30 -38.82
C ASN A 486 -24.45 17.97 -38.30
N ALA A 487 -25.15 17.26 -37.42
CA ALA A 487 -24.71 15.93 -36.99
C ALA A 487 -24.70 14.95 -38.18
N LEU A 488 -23.63 14.19 -38.33
CA LEU A 488 -23.45 13.23 -39.42
C LEU A 488 -23.41 11.80 -38.88
N PHE A 489 -24.15 10.92 -39.55
CA PHE A 489 -24.24 9.51 -39.21
C PHE A 489 -23.94 8.69 -40.47
N GLU A 490 -22.72 8.17 -40.61
CA GLU A 490 -22.29 7.45 -41.81
C GLU A 490 -21.91 6.00 -41.47
N ASN A 491 -22.42 5.04 -42.27
CA ASN A 491 -22.15 3.60 -42.11
C ASN A 491 -22.45 3.06 -40.70
N ASN A 492 -23.43 3.65 -40.01
CA ASN A 492 -23.81 3.24 -38.66
C ASN A 492 -24.79 2.07 -38.70
N PHE A 493 -24.67 1.15 -37.74
CA PHE A 493 -25.60 0.05 -37.58
C PHE A 493 -26.57 0.33 -36.44
N SER A 494 -27.87 0.35 -36.75
CA SER A 494 -28.91 0.79 -35.82
C SER A 494 -30.05 -0.21 -35.72
N ARG A 495 -30.43 -0.59 -34.50
CA ARG A 495 -31.50 -1.56 -34.25
C ARG A 495 -32.17 -1.29 -32.90
N GLU A 496 -33.49 -1.43 -32.82
CA GLU A 496 -34.24 -1.31 -31.56
C GLU A 496 -34.02 0.04 -30.85
N ILE A 497 -33.92 1.14 -31.60
CA ILE A 497 -33.76 2.48 -31.03
C ILE A 497 -35.09 2.94 -30.39
N THR A 498 -35.00 3.42 -29.16
CA THR A 498 -36.14 4.03 -28.44
C THR A 498 -36.04 5.56 -28.50
N TYR A 499 -37.14 6.23 -28.85
CA TYR A 499 -37.24 7.70 -28.82
C TYR A 499 -38.29 8.13 -27.78
N ILE A 500 -37.93 9.06 -26.89
CA ILE A 500 -38.73 9.50 -25.74
C ILE A 500 -38.82 11.04 -25.75
N ASP A 501 -39.95 11.60 -25.27
CA ASP A 501 -40.21 13.03 -24.99
C ASP A 501 -39.61 14.03 -26.02
N ASP A 502 -40.44 14.49 -26.97
CA ASP A 502 -40.13 15.51 -28.00
C ASP A 502 -38.92 15.24 -28.93
N SER A 503 -38.31 14.05 -28.85
CA SER A 503 -37.24 13.63 -29.78
C SER A 503 -37.76 13.29 -31.19
N MET A 504 -39.01 13.65 -31.56
CA MET A 504 -39.58 13.33 -32.88
C MET A 504 -38.80 14.00 -34.01
N LYS A 505 -38.43 15.28 -33.84
CA LYS A 505 -37.60 15.99 -34.82
C LYS A 505 -36.25 15.31 -35.03
N PHE A 506 -35.63 14.84 -33.94
CA PHE A 506 -34.39 14.09 -34.02
C PHE A 506 -34.60 12.73 -34.70
N ARG A 507 -35.68 12.01 -34.41
CA ARG A 507 -36.02 10.74 -35.08
C ARG A 507 -36.15 10.93 -36.59
N GLU A 508 -36.87 11.95 -37.03
CA GLU A 508 -37.01 12.28 -38.45
C GLU A 508 -35.67 12.62 -39.10
N PHE A 509 -34.86 13.43 -38.42
CA PHE A 509 -33.52 13.79 -38.86
C PHE A 509 -32.62 12.56 -39.00
N TYR A 510 -32.56 11.73 -37.96
CA TYR A 510 -31.71 10.54 -37.89
C TYR A 510 -32.08 9.53 -38.98
N ASN A 511 -33.37 9.23 -39.14
CA ASN A 511 -33.83 8.25 -40.12
C ASN A 511 -33.62 8.69 -41.57
N LYS A 512 -33.56 10.01 -41.86
CA LYS A 512 -33.19 10.52 -43.20
C LYS A 512 -31.71 10.37 -43.52
N LYS A 513 -30.87 10.21 -42.50
CA LYS A 513 -29.41 10.19 -42.60
C LYS A 513 -28.81 8.79 -42.45
N ILE A 514 -29.64 7.76 -42.20
CA ILE A 514 -29.22 6.37 -42.36
C ILE A 514 -29.07 6.13 -43.87
N VAL A 515 -27.86 6.34 -44.38
CA VAL A 515 -27.44 5.92 -45.73
C VAL A 515 -26.94 4.49 -45.66
#